data_AF-A0A0M2WSP7-F1
#
_entry.id   AF-A0A0M2WSP7-F1
#
_cell.length_a   1.000
_cell.length_b   1.000
_cell.length_c   1.000
_cell.angle_alpha   90.00
_cell.angle_beta   90.00
_cell.angle_gamma   90.00
#
_symmetry.space_group_name_H-M   'P 1'
#
loop_
_entity.id
_entity.type
_entity.pdbx_description
1 polymer ?
#
loop_
_entity_poly.entity_id
_entity_poly.type
_entity_poly.pdbx_seq_one_letter_code
_entity_poly.pdbx_strand_id
1 'polypeptide(L)'
;MHVFSIGDTNFEVDVAKSRVSLEARADGMREINIKVEADDDVFMRLTEDDDAPWSWALYPPSFSLQGLLVAGPDAAPVQMLAIDADNPQCESALYMMEYRDVADLRLVELSAQRLAVTGKVDFFGKSLPFAIDMPLTR
;
A
#
# COMPACT_ATOMS: atom_id res chain seq x y z
N MET A 1 3.22 -5.83 -13.62
CA MET A 1 4.41 -5.32 -12.91
C MET A 1 4.12 -5.48 -11.43
N HIS A 2 5.08 -5.87 -10.60
CA HIS A 2 4.92 -5.98 -9.14
C HIS A 2 5.78 -4.90 -8.51
N VAL A 3 5.18 -3.74 -8.21
CA VAL A 3 5.88 -2.58 -7.67
C VAL A 3 5.46 -2.38 -6.24
N PHE A 4 6.43 -2.33 -5.34
CA PHE A 4 6.31 -1.68 -4.04
C PHE A 4 7.56 -0.83 -3.86
N SER A 5 7.47 0.43 -4.29
CA SER A 5 8.60 1.35 -4.27
C SER A 5 8.51 2.33 -3.11
N ILE A 6 9.64 2.67 -2.51
CA ILE A 6 9.81 3.78 -1.56
C ILE A 6 11.05 4.57 -1.98
N GLY A 7 10.87 5.85 -2.31
CA GLY A 7 11.89 6.64 -3.00
C GLY A 7 12.28 5.99 -4.32
N ASP A 8 13.58 5.78 -4.53
CA ASP A 8 14.12 5.18 -5.76
C ASP A 8 14.27 3.64 -5.66
N THR A 9 13.87 3.03 -4.55
CA THR A 9 14.03 1.58 -4.33
C THR A 9 12.71 0.85 -4.54
N ASN A 10 12.71 -0.20 -5.34
CA ASN A 10 11.59 -1.12 -5.50
C ASN A 10 11.85 -2.41 -4.71
N PHE A 11 11.01 -2.69 -3.71
CA PHE A 11 11.03 -3.91 -2.91
C PHE A 11 10.22 -5.05 -3.55
N GLU A 12 9.53 -4.76 -4.66
CA GLU A 12 8.55 -5.65 -5.30
C GLU A 12 7.40 -6.05 -4.36
N VAL A 13 6.31 -6.55 -4.93
CA VAL A 13 5.15 -6.99 -4.15
C VAL A 13 5.18 -8.51 -4.04
N ASP A 14 5.04 -9.01 -2.82
CA ASP A 14 4.65 -10.40 -2.60
C ASP A 14 3.13 -10.50 -2.80
N VAL A 15 2.72 -10.85 -4.02
CA VAL A 15 1.30 -11.01 -4.39
C VAL A 15 0.65 -12.13 -3.58
N ALA A 16 1.41 -13.16 -3.20
CA ALA A 16 0.90 -14.31 -2.46
C ALA A 16 0.59 -13.98 -0.99
N LYS A 17 1.26 -12.99 -0.40
CA LYS A 17 0.97 -12.47 0.96
C LYS A 17 0.04 -11.26 0.96
N SER A 18 -0.06 -10.54 -0.15
CA SER A 18 -0.92 -9.36 -0.28
C SER A 18 -2.41 -9.70 -0.39
N ARG A 19 -3.28 -8.91 0.24
CA ARG A 19 -4.73 -9.13 0.29
C ARG A 19 -5.47 -7.83 0.03
N VAL A 20 -6.57 -7.95 -0.71
CA VAL A 20 -7.53 -6.87 -0.94
C VAL A 20 -8.92 -7.45 -0.69
N SER A 21 -9.68 -6.84 0.22
CA SER A 21 -11.09 -7.17 0.44
C SER A 21 -11.99 -5.99 0.11
N LEU A 22 -13.11 -6.30 -0.53
CA LEU A 22 -14.19 -5.38 -0.82
C LEU A 22 -15.46 -5.99 -0.24
N GLU A 23 -16.06 -5.31 0.75
CA GLU A 23 -17.25 -5.79 1.44
C GLU A 23 -18.40 -4.82 1.27
N ALA A 24 -19.53 -5.30 0.73
CA ALA A 24 -20.74 -4.50 0.61
C ALA A 24 -21.35 -4.25 1.99
N ARG A 25 -21.70 -3.00 2.28
CA ARG A 25 -22.44 -2.60 3.48
C ARG A 25 -23.91 -2.35 3.14
N ALA A 26 -24.78 -2.52 4.13
CA ALA A 26 -26.23 -2.43 3.97
C ALA A 26 -26.74 -1.03 3.56
N ASP A 27 -25.91 0.00 3.74
CA ASP A 27 -26.17 1.39 3.38
C ASP A 27 -25.80 1.73 1.92
N GLY A 28 -25.39 0.73 1.13
CA GLY A 28 -24.95 0.94 -0.26
C GLY A 28 -23.51 1.44 -0.38
N MET A 29 -22.77 1.48 0.73
CA MET A 29 -21.33 1.70 0.74
C MET A 29 -20.57 0.39 0.56
N ARG A 30 -19.32 0.48 0.14
CA ARG A 30 -18.37 -0.62 0.13
C ARG A 30 -17.20 -0.29 1.02
N GLU A 31 -16.80 -1.23 1.85
CA GLU A 31 -15.61 -1.13 2.66
C GLU A 31 -14.42 -1.78 1.93
N ILE A 32 -13.33 -1.02 1.81
CA ILE A 32 -12.09 -1.45 1.19
C ILE A 32 -11.06 -1.65 2.29
N ASN A 33 -10.50 -2.87 2.35
CA ASN A 33 -9.33 -3.18 3.15
C ASN A 33 -8.22 -3.71 2.24
N ILE A 34 -7.02 -3.18 2.40
CA ILE A 34 -5.84 -3.52 1.61
C ILE A 34 -4.70 -3.80 2.58
N LYS A 35 -4.00 -4.90 2.31
CA LYS A 35 -2.72 -5.25 2.93
C LYS A 35 -1.77 -5.65 1.81
N VAL A 36 -0.65 -4.96 1.68
CA VAL A 36 0.36 -5.27 0.66
C VAL A 36 1.68 -5.51 1.36
N GLU A 37 2.26 -6.67 1.12
CA GLU A 37 3.56 -7.07 1.64
C GLU A 37 4.60 -6.97 0.53
N ALA A 38 5.79 -6.51 0.86
CA ALA A 38 6.91 -6.58 -0.07
C ALA A 38 7.50 -7.99 -0.14
N ASP A 39 8.25 -8.26 -1.20
CA ASP A 39 8.90 -9.56 -1.40
C ASP A 39 10.10 -9.74 -0.45
N ASP A 40 10.10 -10.82 0.32
CA ASP A 40 11.13 -11.10 1.33
C ASP A 40 12.50 -11.31 0.68
N ASP A 41 12.58 -12.00 -0.47
CA ASP A 41 13.85 -12.33 -1.13
C ASP A 41 14.47 -11.07 -1.77
N VAL A 42 13.63 -10.20 -2.34
CA VAL A 42 14.06 -8.89 -2.84
C VAL A 42 14.53 -8.00 -1.69
N PHE A 43 13.77 -7.96 -0.58
CA PHE A 43 14.19 -7.23 0.62
C PHE A 43 15.55 -7.70 1.13
N MET A 44 15.72 -9.01 1.35
CA MET A 44 16.97 -9.58 1.85
C MET A 44 18.18 -9.22 0.98
N ARG A 45 18.00 -9.21 -0.35
CA ARG A 45 19.05 -8.78 -1.29
C ARG A 45 19.35 -7.28 -1.21
N LEU A 46 18.34 -6.44 -0.99
CA LEU A 46 18.49 -4.98 -0.89
C LEU A 46 19.14 -4.55 0.43
N THR A 47 19.14 -5.42 1.45
CA THR A 47 19.69 -5.15 2.78
C THR A 47 20.92 -6.01 3.12
N GLU A 48 21.43 -6.82 2.18
CA GLU A 48 22.58 -7.70 2.40
C GLU A 48 23.89 -6.92 2.64
N ASP A 49 24.04 -5.78 1.98
CA ASP A 49 25.18 -4.88 2.16
C ASP A 49 24.90 -3.89 3.31
N ASP A 50 25.78 -3.86 4.31
CA ASP A 50 25.69 -2.98 5.47
C ASP A 50 25.69 -1.49 5.08
N ASP A 51 26.27 -1.14 3.92
CA ASP A 51 26.30 0.23 3.39
C ASP A 51 25.06 0.56 2.51
N ALA A 52 24.14 -0.39 2.30
CA ALA A 52 22.94 -0.15 1.50
C ALA A 52 21.96 0.83 2.17
N PRO A 53 21.15 1.59 1.40
CA PRO A 53 20.22 2.59 1.96
C PRO A 53 19.20 2.06 2.98
N TRP A 54 18.95 0.76 2.96
CA TRP A 54 17.94 0.07 3.78
C TRP A 54 18.54 -0.97 4.73
N SER A 55 19.87 -1.03 4.88
CA SER A 55 20.56 -2.00 5.74
C SER A 55 20.14 -1.95 7.22
N TRP A 56 19.60 -0.80 7.66
CA TRP A 56 19.05 -0.61 9.00
C TRP A 56 17.71 -1.31 9.22
N ALA A 57 17.00 -1.73 8.17
CA ALA A 57 15.66 -2.30 8.28
C ALA A 57 15.71 -3.79 8.62
N LEU A 58 14.84 -4.22 9.54
CA LEU A 58 14.76 -5.62 9.97
C LEU A 58 13.67 -6.43 9.26
N TYR A 59 12.70 -5.75 8.66
CA TYR A 59 11.54 -6.37 8.02
C TYR A 59 11.25 -5.69 6.68
N PRO A 60 10.74 -6.45 5.69
CA PRO A 60 10.23 -5.87 4.46
C PRO A 60 9.13 -4.85 4.76
N PRO A 61 8.99 -3.80 3.94
CA PRO A 61 7.92 -2.83 4.12
C PRO A 61 6.56 -3.48 3.86
N SER A 62 5.57 -3.01 4.61
CA SER A 62 4.20 -3.50 4.57
C SER A 62 3.21 -2.34 4.59
N PHE A 63 2.33 -2.26 3.61
CA PHE A 63 1.29 -1.23 3.54
C PHE A 63 -0.05 -1.78 4.00
N SER A 64 -0.79 -0.99 4.78
CA SER A 64 -2.18 -1.27 5.13
C SER A 64 -3.07 -0.06 4.92
N LEU A 65 -4.27 -0.30 4.38
CA LEU A 65 -5.41 0.59 4.40
C LEU A 65 -6.60 -0.21 4.95
N GLN A 66 -7.31 0.31 5.94
CA GLN A 66 -8.44 -0.38 6.56
C GLN A 66 -9.63 0.58 6.68
N GLY A 67 -10.84 0.05 6.47
CA GLY A 67 -12.09 0.77 6.72
C GLY A 67 -12.50 1.80 5.67
N LEU A 68 -11.80 1.93 4.54
CA LEU A 68 -12.13 2.96 3.55
C LEU A 68 -13.53 2.70 2.96
N LEU A 69 -14.44 3.65 3.15
CA LEU A 69 -15.79 3.58 2.62
C LEU A 69 -15.90 4.31 1.28
N VAL A 70 -16.36 3.60 0.26
CA VAL A 70 -16.64 4.17 -1.07
C VAL A 70 -18.06 3.88 -1.50
N ALA A 71 -18.72 4.87 -2.10
CA ALA A 71 -20.00 4.66 -2.73
C ALA A 71 -19.85 3.86 -4.05
N GLY A 72 -20.88 3.14 -4.44
CA GLY A 72 -21.00 2.52 -5.77
C GLY A 72 -21.25 1.02 -5.75
N PRO A 73 -21.59 0.43 -6.92
CA PRO A 73 -21.94 -0.99 -7.02
C PRO A 73 -20.71 -1.90 -6.87
N ASP A 74 -20.93 -3.15 -6.43
CA ASP A 74 -19.91 -4.17 -6.08
C ASP A 74 -18.85 -4.49 -7.15
N ALA A 75 -18.99 -3.99 -8.38
CA ALA A 75 -18.05 -4.23 -9.47
C ALA A 75 -17.46 -2.96 -10.10
N ALA A 76 -17.86 -1.76 -9.66
CA ALA A 76 -17.32 -0.52 -10.24
C ALA A 76 -15.87 -0.31 -9.78
N PRO A 77 -14.91 -0.10 -10.71
CA PRO A 77 -13.54 0.21 -10.35
C PRO A 77 -13.50 1.54 -9.59
N VAL A 78 -12.64 1.62 -8.58
CA VAL A 78 -12.29 2.89 -7.94
C VAL A 78 -11.11 3.47 -8.68
N GLN A 79 -11.20 4.75 -9.07
CA GLN A 79 -10.14 5.42 -9.80
C GLN A 79 -9.90 6.81 -9.24
N MET A 80 -8.63 7.20 -9.16
CA MET A 80 -8.19 8.56 -8.81
C MET A 80 -8.81 9.11 -7.52
N LEU A 81 -9.02 8.24 -6.53
CA LEU A 81 -9.58 8.62 -5.24
C LEU A 81 -8.46 9.11 -4.33
N ALA A 82 -8.47 10.40 -4.00
CA ALA A 82 -7.66 10.95 -2.91
C ALA A 82 -8.30 10.56 -1.57
N ILE A 83 -7.48 10.16 -0.61
CA ILE A 83 -7.91 9.78 0.73
C ILE A 83 -7.32 10.80 1.69
N ASP A 84 -8.18 11.55 2.36
CA ASP A 84 -7.76 12.56 3.32
C ASP A 84 -7.10 11.88 4.52
N ALA A 85 -5.93 12.38 4.93
CA ALA A 85 -5.14 11.78 6.02
C ALA A 85 -5.85 11.86 7.39
N ASP A 86 -6.83 12.76 7.53
CA ASP A 86 -7.66 12.93 8.72
C ASP A 86 -9.02 12.24 8.61
N ASN A 87 -9.25 11.42 7.57
CA ASN A 87 -10.50 10.71 7.42
C ASN A 87 -10.71 9.75 8.62
N PRO A 88 -11.69 10.00 9.51
CA PRO A 88 -11.86 9.23 10.73
C PRO A 88 -12.42 7.83 10.49
N GLN A 89 -12.81 7.51 9.25
CA GLN A 89 -13.39 6.23 8.87
C GLN A 89 -12.35 5.26 8.31
N CYS A 90 -11.14 5.73 7.98
CA CYS A 90 -10.11 4.86 7.44
C CYS A 90 -8.76 5.09 8.12
N GLU A 91 -8.03 3.99 8.32
CA GLU A 91 -6.67 4.02 8.81
C GLU A 91 -5.73 3.57 7.70
N SER A 92 -4.63 4.29 7.51
CA SER A 92 -3.59 3.89 6.58
C SER A 92 -2.22 4.03 7.21
N ALA A 93 -1.36 3.04 6.98
CA ALA A 93 -0.01 3.02 7.53
C ALA A 93 0.94 2.24 6.65
N LEU A 94 2.21 2.61 6.72
CA LEU A 94 3.31 1.81 6.21
C LEU A 94 4.16 1.35 7.39
N TYR A 95 4.31 0.04 7.54
CA TYR A 95 5.14 -0.58 8.56
C TYR A 95 6.50 -0.95 7.99
N MET A 96 7.55 -0.46 8.64
CA MET A 96 8.92 -0.92 8.44
C MET A 96 9.66 -0.69 9.76
N MET A 97 9.68 -1.73 10.61
CA MET A 97 10.03 -1.71 12.06
C MET A 97 9.09 -0.90 12.96
N GLU A 98 8.60 0.22 12.47
CA GLU A 98 7.61 1.06 13.13
C GLU A 98 6.49 1.39 12.14
N TYR A 99 5.29 1.61 12.66
CA TYR A 99 4.20 2.15 11.85
C TYR A 99 4.48 3.62 11.55
N ARG A 100 4.36 3.98 10.27
CA ARG A 100 4.46 5.33 9.77
C ARG A 100 3.13 5.74 9.18
N ASP A 101 2.73 6.97 9.50
CA ASP A 101 1.59 7.60 8.86
C ASP A 101 1.86 7.79 7.37
N VAL A 102 0.79 7.69 6.59
CA VAL A 102 0.83 7.90 5.16
C VAL A 102 0.21 9.25 4.82
N ALA A 103 0.98 10.09 4.14
CA ALA A 103 0.53 11.37 3.60
C ALA A 103 0.20 11.26 2.10
N ASP A 104 -0.62 12.18 1.60
CA ASP A 104 -1.00 12.29 0.18
C ASP A 104 -1.49 10.95 -0.43
N LEU A 105 -2.21 10.13 0.36
CA LEU A 105 -2.67 8.82 -0.08
C LEU A 105 -3.65 8.96 -1.24
N ARG A 106 -3.38 8.22 -2.31
CA ARG A 106 -4.25 8.15 -3.47
C ARG A 106 -4.40 6.71 -3.94
N LEU A 107 -5.65 6.25 -3.99
CA LEU A 107 -6.04 5.02 -4.67
C LEU A 107 -6.21 5.36 -6.16
N VAL A 108 -5.15 5.13 -6.93
CA VAL A 108 -5.10 5.46 -8.37
C VAL A 108 -6.02 4.52 -9.15
N GLU A 109 -5.97 3.22 -8.85
CA GLU A 109 -6.84 2.22 -9.42
C GLU A 109 -7.10 1.09 -8.42
N LEU A 110 -8.36 0.69 -8.28
CA LEU A 110 -8.76 -0.60 -7.73
C LEU A 110 -9.82 -1.18 -8.65
N SER A 111 -9.43 -2.19 -9.42
CA SER A 111 -10.28 -2.90 -10.36
C SER A 111 -10.22 -4.41 -10.10
N ALA A 112 -10.96 -5.21 -10.87
CA ALA A 112 -10.86 -6.66 -10.75
C ALA A 112 -9.50 -7.23 -11.21
N GLN A 113 -8.63 -6.40 -11.82
CA GLN A 113 -7.39 -6.83 -12.46
C GLN A 113 -6.15 -6.19 -11.85
N ARG A 114 -6.29 -5.08 -11.13
CA ARG A 114 -5.14 -4.28 -10.70
C ARG A 114 -5.45 -3.46 -9.45
N LEU A 115 -4.43 -3.34 -8.61
CA LEU A 115 -4.34 -2.35 -7.55
C LEU A 115 -3.19 -1.39 -7.88
N ALA A 116 -3.46 -0.10 -7.85
CA ALA A 116 -2.46 0.96 -7.93
C ALA A 116 -2.70 2.01 -6.84
N VAL A 117 -1.71 2.22 -5.98
CA VAL A 117 -1.74 3.16 -4.85
C VAL A 117 -0.48 4.01 -4.86
N THR A 118 -0.61 5.28 -4.50
CA THR A 118 0.55 6.16 -4.27
C THR A 118 0.36 6.94 -2.99
N GLY A 119 1.47 7.34 -2.37
CA GLY A 119 1.45 8.26 -1.24
C GLY A 119 2.86 8.70 -0.87
N LYS A 120 3.00 9.23 0.32
CA LYS A 120 4.29 9.61 0.91
C LYS A 120 4.39 9.05 2.32
N VAL A 121 5.62 8.75 2.72
CA VAL A 121 5.97 8.26 4.05
C VAL A 121 7.25 8.93 4.51
N ASP A 122 7.31 9.30 5.77
CA ASP A 122 8.48 9.95 6.35
C ASP A 122 9.42 8.93 6.98
N PHE A 123 10.68 8.91 6.52
CA PHE A 123 11.77 8.16 7.12
C PHE A 123 12.94 9.10 7.43
N PHE A 124 13.40 9.08 8.68
CA PHE A 124 14.53 9.90 9.16
C PHE A 124 14.44 11.39 8.76
N GLY A 125 13.24 11.97 8.85
CA GLY A 125 12.98 13.38 8.51
C GLY A 125 12.94 13.68 7.01
N LYS A 126 12.94 12.66 6.15
CA LYS A 126 12.75 12.79 4.70
C LYS A 126 11.39 12.21 4.31
N SER A 127 10.61 13.01 3.59
CA SER A 127 9.37 12.54 2.98
C SER A 127 9.68 11.85 1.66
N LEU A 128 9.48 10.54 1.63
CA LEU A 128 9.74 9.70 0.47
C LEU A 128 8.41 9.34 -0.22
N PRO A 129 8.31 9.45 -1.55
CA PRO A 129 7.16 8.90 -2.25
C PRO A 129 7.17 7.38 -2.13
N PHE A 130 5.99 6.77 -2.05
CA PHE A 130 5.84 5.35 -2.29
C PHE A 130 4.78 5.10 -3.36
N ALA A 131 4.95 3.98 -4.07
CA ALA A 131 3.97 3.52 -5.04
C ALA A 131 3.84 2.01 -4.99
N ILE A 132 2.60 1.53 -5.08
CA ILE A 132 2.23 0.13 -5.21
C ILE A 132 1.52 -0.04 -6.54
N ASP A 133 1.92 -1.04 -7.31
CA ASP A 133 1.25 -1.47 -8.55
C ASP A 133 1.34 -2.99 -8.66
N MET A 134 0.21 -3.68 -8.57
CA MET A 134 0.17 -5.13 -8.66
C MET A 134 -1.08 -5.61 -9.41
N PRO A 135 -0.98 -6.74 -10.14
CA PRO A 135 -2.16 -7.41 -10.65
C PRO A 135 -2.99 -7.99 -9.50
N LEU A 136 -4.31 -8.01 -9.67
CA LEU A 136 -5.21 -8.78 -8.82
C LEU A 136 -5.56 -10.06 -9.59
N THR A 137 -4.88 -11.15 -9.25
CA THR A 137 -5.22 -12.49 -9.75
C THR A 137 -6.38 -13.05 -8.93
N ARG A 138 -7.45 -13.45 -9.62
CA ARG A 138 -8.55 -14.23 -9.03
C ARG A 138 -8.17 -15.70 -8.87
#